data_AF-A0A0K2G7C1-F1
#
_entry.id   AF-A0A0K2G7C1-F1
#
_cell.length_a   1.000
_cell.length_b   1.000
_cell.length_c   1.000
_cell.angle_alpha   90.00
_cell.angle_beta   90.00
_cell.angle_gamma   90.00
#
_symmetry.space_group_name_H-M   'P 1'
#
loop_
_entity.id
_entity.type
_entity.pdbx_description
1 polymer ?
#
loop_
_entity_poly.entity_id
_entity_poly.type
_entity_poly.pdbx_seq_one_letter_code
_entity_poly.pdbx_strand_id
1 'polypeptide(L)' 'MSQLSTTGARGMNERIRLERLCSRDGLEAARQWAQWAAGLYRQSLSDPMHYASQPDWRPLFERSLRELTLFAESGILS' A
#
# COMPACT_ATOMS: atom_id res chain seq x y z
N MET A 1 31.07 -20.62 -10.11
CA MET A 1 29.69 -21.03 -9.80
C MET A 1 28.96 -19.80 -9.28
N SER A 2 28.02 -19.27 -10.07
CA SER A 2 27.28 -18.04 -9.77
C SER A 2 26.48 -18.16 -8.49
N GLN A 3 26.55 -17.12 -7.67
CA GLN A 3 25.61 -16.90 -6.58
C GLN A 3 24.24 -16.60 -7.20
N LEU A 4 23.30 -17.52 -7.01
CA LEU A 4 21.88 -17.29 -7.25
C LEU A 4 21.42 -16.31 -6.16
N SER A 5 21.36 -15.03 -6.50
CA SER A 5 20.63 -14.05 -5.70
C SER A 5 19.16 -14.46 -5.70
N THR A 6 18.73 -15.07 -4.61
CA THR A 6 17.31 -15.15 -4.23
C THR A 6 16.82 -13.72 -4.06
N THR A 7 16.37 -13.09 -5.16
CA THR A 7 15.59 -11.85 -5.10
C THR A 7 14.28 -12.22 -4.43
N GLY A 8 14.29 -12.11 -3.10
CA GLY A 8 13.18 -12.48 -2.26
C GLY A 8 11.89 -11.80 -2.71
N ALA A 9 10.79 -12.51 -2.50
CA ALA A 9 9.48 -11.92 -2.35
C ALA A 9 9.48 -10.96 -1.14
N ARG A 10 10.18 -9.81 -1.25
CA ARG A 10 9.92 -8.64 -0.42
C ARG A 10 8.53 -8.19 -0.85
N GLY A 11 7.52 -8.56 -0.07
CA GLY A 11 6.15 -8.11 -0.28
C GLY A 11 6.16 -6.61 -0.56
N MET A 12 5.58 -6.21 -1.69
CA MET A 12 5.56 -4.83 -2.11
C MET A 12 4.80 -4.02 -1.04
N ASN A 13 5.51 -3.20 -0.28
CA ASN A 13 4.88 -2.27 0.67
C ASN A 13 4.32 -1.05 -0.08
N GLU A 14 3.36 -0.33 0.51
CA GLU A 14 2.71 0.80 -0.17
C GLU A 14 3.72 1.89 -0.50
N ARG A 15 4.77 2.06 0.31
CA ARG A 15 5.89 2.96 0.02
C ARG A 15 6.49 2.74 -1.37
N ILE A 16 6.92 1.52 -1.73
CA ILE A 16 7.51 1.23 -3.05
C ILE A 16 6.50 1.51 -4.17
N ARG A 17 5.21 1.21 -3.92
CA ARG A 17 4.16 1.44 -4.90
C ARG A 17 3.93 2.93 -5.15
N LEU A 18 3.88 3.72 -4.09
CA LEU A 18 3.72 5.17 -4.13
C LEU A 18 4.95 5.85 -4.77
N GLU A 19 6.17 5.42 -4.45
CA GLU A 19 7.41 5.88 -5.10
C GLU A 19 7.36 5.70 -6.63
N ARG A 20 6.85 4.55 -7.08
CA ARG A 20 6.68 4.26 -8.52
C ARG A 20 5.60 5.13 -9.15
N LEU A 21 4.46 5.31 -8.48
CA LEU A 21 3.37 6.16 -8.97
C LEU A 21 3.81 7.63 -9.06
N CYS A 22 4.48 8.15 -8.05
CA CYS A 22 5.06 9.49 -8.08
C CYS A 22 6.00 9.68 -9.27
N SER A 23 6.90 8.71 -9.49
CA SER A 23 7.86 8.76 -10.59
C SER A 23 7.21 8.69 -11.97
N ARG A 24 6.11 7.94 -12.10
CA ARG A 24 5.43 7.70 -13.38
C ARG A 24 4.41 8.78 -13.73
N ASP A 25 3.57 9.16 -12.76
CA ASP A 25 2.35 9.94 -12.99
C ASP A 25 2.41 11.33 -12.30
N GLY A 26 3.41 11.56 -11.46
CA GLY A 26 3.54 12.78 -10.66
C GLY A 26 2.85 12.69 -9.28
N LEU A 27 3.22 13.62 -8.40
CA LEU A 27 2.78 13.63 -6.99
C LEU A 27 1.26 13.72 -6.86
N GLU A 28 0.62 14.66 -7.56
CA GLU A 28 -0.83 14.88 -7.44
C GLU A 28 -1.66 13.68 -7.92
N ALA A 29 -1.23 13.02 -8.99
CA ALA A 29 -1.87 11.80 -9.47
C ALA A 29 -1.69 10.65 -8.48
N ALA A 30 -0.49 10.51 -7.91
CA ALA A 30 -0.22 9.52 -6.87
C ALA A 30 -1.07 9.76 -5.62
N ARG A 31 -1.27 11.02 -5.20
CA ARG A 31 -2.10 11.38 -4.03
C ARG A 31 -3.56 11.01 -4.24
N GLN A 32 -4.13 11.33 -5.40
CA GLN A 32 -5.49 10.94 -5.77
C GLN A 32 -5.66 9.43 -5.79
N TRP A 33 -4.68 8.72 -6.36
CA TRP A 33 -4.67 7.26 -6.34
C TRP A 33 -4.65 6.70 -4.92
N ALA A 34 -3.80 7.25 -4.04
CA ALA A 34 -3.68 6.80 -2.66
C ALA A 34 -4.98 7.02 -1.87
N GLN A 35 -5.65 8.14 -2.08
CA GLN A 35 -6.96 8.42 -1.47
C GLN A 35 -8.01 7.40 -1.91
N TRP A 36 -8.07 7.09 -3.21
CA TRP A 36 -8.97 6.08 -3.75
C TRP A 36 -8.67 4.69 -3.18
N ALA A 37 -7.40 4.28 -3.17
CA ALA A 37 -6.96 2.98 -2.65
C ALA A 37 -7.25 2.84 -1.14
N ALA A 38 -7.03 3.90 -0.35
CA ALA A 38 -7.40 3.93 1.07
C ALA A 38 -8.91 3.70 1.27
N GLY A 39 -9.75 4.24 0.39
CA GLY A 39 -11.18 3.98 0.37
C GLY A 39 -11.52 2.50 0.20
N LEU A 40 -10.87 1.83 -0.76
CA LEU A 40 -11.05 0.38 -0.99
C LEU A 40 -10.59 -0.45 0.21
N TYR A 41 -9.43 -0.15 0.78
CA TYR A 41 -8.90 -0.92 1.90
C TYR A 41 -9.77 -0.77 3.14
N ARG A 42 -10.33 0.43 3.37
CA ARG A 42 -11.32 0.67 4.42
C ARG A 42 -12.58 -0.17 4.22
N GLN A 43 -13.09 -0.26 2.98
CA GLN A 43 -14.24 -1.10 2.66
C GLN A 43 -13.93 -2.58 2.92
N SER A 44 -12.78 -3.08 2.44
CA SER A 44 -12.34 -4.45 2.67
C SER A 44 -12.19 -4.79 4.16
N LEU A 45 -11.71 -3.84 4.99
CA LEU A 45 -11.57 -4.01 6.44
C LEU A 45 -12.89 -3.92 7.22
N SER A 46 -13.93 -3.38 6.59
CA SER A 46 -15.26 -3.23 7.20
C SER A 46 -16.16 -4.46 7.02
N ASP A 47 -15.83 -5.31 6.06
CA ASP A 47 -16.53 -6.59 5.81
C ASP A 47 -15.83 -7.72 6.60
N PRO A 48 -16.47 -8.31 7.63
CA PRO A 48 -15.89 -9.40 8.42
C PRO A 48 -15.64 -10.69 7.61
N MET A 49 -16.34 -10.88 6.50
CA MET A 49 -16.18 -12.05 5.63
C MET A 49 -15.03 -11.89 4.63
N HIS A 50 -14.57 -10.66 4.41
CA HIS A 50 -13.47 -10.38 3.51
C HIS A 50 -12.13 -10.84 4.14
N TYR A 51 -11.24 -11.41 3.33
CA TYR A 51 -9.96 -11.96 3.81
C TYR A 51 -9.09 -10.89 4.51
N ALA A 52 -9.18 -9.62 4.06
CA ALA A 52 -8.52 -8.47 4.67
C ALA A 52 -8.91 -8.24 6.14
N SER A 53 -10.08 -8.71 6.57
CA SER A 53 -10.56 -8.59 7.95
C SER A 53 -10.11 -9.75 8.84
N GLN A 54 -9.51 -10.79 8.26
CA GLN A 54 -9.04 -11.97 8.99
C GLN A 54 -7.78 -11.64 9.83
N PRO A 55 -7.57 -12.30 10.98
CA PRO A 55 -6.51 -11.95 11.93
C PRO A 55 -5.11 -11.86 11.32
N ASP A 56 -4.78 -12.74 10.37
CA ASP A 56 -3.45 -12.81 9.77
C ASP A 56 -3.18 -11.67 8.76
N TRP A 57 -4.24 -11.12 8.17
CA TRP A 57 -4.17 -10.12 7.11
C TRP A 57 -4.50 -8.72 7.58
N ARG A 58 -5.39 -8.60 8.56
CA ARG A 58 -5.89 -7.32 9.08
C ARG A 58 -4.78 -6.35 9.47
N PRO A 59 -3.73 -6.75 10.21
CA PRO A 59 -2.64 -5.84 10.56
C PRO A 59 -1.90 -5.27 9.35
N LEU A 60 -1.78 -6.04 8.26
CA LEU A 60 -1.13 -5.61 7.02
C LEU A 60 -2.00 -4.58 6.29
N PHE A 61 -3.30 -4.83 6.18
CA PHE A 61 -4.24 -3.88 5.56
C PHE A 61 -4.37 -2.59 6.36
N GLU A 62 -4.42 -2.67 7.69
CA GLU A 62 -4.46 -1.48 8.56
C GLU A 62 -3.18 -0.66 8.43
N ARG A 63 -2.02 -1.32 8.31
CA ARG A 63 -0.74 -0.64 8.04
C ARG A 63 -0.78 0.07 6.69
N SER A 64 -1.13 -0.63 5.61
CA SER A 64 -1.23 -0.03 4.28
C SER A 64 -2.23 1.12 4.24
N LEU A 65 -3.37 0.99 4.92
CA LEU A 65 -4.38 2.05 5.02
C LEU A 65 -3.80 3.32 5.67
N ARG A 66 -3.00 3.18 6.72
CA ARG A 66 -2.32 4.32 7.36
C ARG A 66 -1.30 4.97 6.43
N GLU A 67 -0.46 4.16 5.77
CA GLU A 67 0.56 4.65 4.82
C GLU A 67 -0.09 5.42 3.65
N LEU A 68 -1.16 4.86 3.06
CA LEU A 68 -1.91 5.49 1.98
C LEU A 68 -2.59 6.79 2.41
N THR A 69 -3.20 6.81 3.60
CA THR A 69 -3.89 7.99 4.12
C THR A 69 -2.90 9.12 4.40
N LEU A 70 -1.78 8.82 5.08
CA LEU A 70 -0.74 9.81 5.36
C LEU A 70 -0.16 10.39 4.08
N PHE A 71 0.13 9.55 3.08
CA PHE A 71 0.64 10.02 1.80
C PHE A 71 -0.39 10.87 1.05
N ALA A 72 -1.66 10.48 1.03
CA ALA A 72 -2.72 11.26 0.37
C ALA A 72 -2.87 12.67 0.98
N GLU A 73 -2.67 12.81 2.29
CA GLU A 73 -2.79 14.08 3.02
C GLU A 73 -1.53 14.95 2.96
N SER A 74 -0.36 14.34 3.10
CA SER A 74 0.91 15.06 3.26
C SER A 74 1.82 15.04 2.03
N GLY A 75 1.65 14.07 1.13
CA GLY A 75 2.59 13.76 0.05
C GLY A 75 3.89 13.10 0.54
N ILE A 76 3.99 12.76 1.83
CA ILE A 76 5.19 12.15 2.43
C ILE A 76 5.11 10.63 2.33
N LEU A 77 6.19 10.02 1.86
CA LEU A 77 6.38 8.58 1.82
C LEU A 77 6.93 8.10 3.17
N SER A 78 6.08 7.53 4.01
CA SER A 78 6.47 6.88 5.28
C SER A 78 6.95 5.46 5.06
#